data_AF-A0A7C5WT57-F1
#
_entry.id   AF-A0A7C5WT57-F1
#
_cell.length_a   1.000
_cell.length_b   1.000
_cell.length_c   1.000
_cell.angle_alpha   90.00
_cell.angle_beta   90.00
_cell.angle_gamma   90.00
#
_symmetry.space_group_name_H-M   'P 1'
#
loop_
_entity.id
_entity.type
_entity.pdbx_description
1 polymer ?
#
loop_
_entity_poly.entity_id
_entity_poly.type
_entity_poly.pdbx_seq_one_letter_code
_entity_poly.pdbx_strand_id
1 'polypeptide(L)' 'MRQPNREALERAARLWREGAFWEVHEALEPAWMAARGEERLLLHGLIQLAAALEARRRGHAR' A
#
# COMPACT_ATOMS: atom_id res chain seq x y z
N MET A 1 1.30 -20.84 -8.72
CA MET A 1 0.95 -19.40 -8.75
C MET A 1 2.00 -18.67 -7.93
N ARG A 2 2.87 -17.88 -8.57
CA ARG A 2 3.85 -17.05 -7.86
C ARG A 2 3.06 -16.06 -7.01
N GLN A 3 3.22 -16.05 -5.68
CA GLN A 3 2.48 -15.19 -4.75
C GLN A 3 3.22 -13.85 -4.61
N PRO A 4 3.07 -12.87 -5.53
CA PRO A 4 3.86 -11.64 -5.54
C PRO A 4 3.45 -10.71 -4.39
N ASN A 5 2.37 -11.06 -3.68
CA ASN A 5 1.69 -10.20 -2.74
C ASN A 5 2.21 -10.37 -1.32
N ARG A 6 2.75 -11.54 -0.95
CA ARG A 6 3.25 -11.76 0.41
C ARG A 6 4.47 -10.89 0.72
N GLU A 7 5.45 -10.86 -0.18
CA GLU A 7 6.64 -10.03 -0.02
C GLU A 7 6.31 -8.53 -0.02
N ALA A 8 5.40 -8.11 -0.91
CA ALA A 8 4.91 -6.74 -0.97
C ALA A 8 4.20 -6.34 0.34
N LEU A 9 3.32 -7.20 0.87
CA LEU A 9 2.60 -6.98 2.12
C LEU A 9 3.54 -6.98 3.33
N GLU A 10 4.53 -7.87 3.40
CA GLU A 10 5.53 -7.88 4.47
C GLU A 10 6.38 -6.60 4.47
N ARG A 11 6.79 -6.13 3.28
CA ARG A 11 7.52 -4.87 3.13
C ARG A 11 6.66 -3.68 3.52
N ALA A 12 5.43 -3.62 3.03
CA ALA A 12 4.46 -2.58 3.39
C ALA A 12 4.21 -2.57 4.90
N ALA A 13 4.07 -3.73 5.55
CA ALA A 13 3.88 -3.80 7.00
C ALA A 13 5.07 -3.27 7.80
N ARG A 14 6.31 -3.46 7.32
CA ARG A 14 7.51 -2.85 7.94
C ARG A 14 7.47 -1.32 7.82
N LEU A 15 7.29 -0.81 6.60
CA LEU A 15 7.21 0.63 6.31
C LEU A 15 6.06 1.32 7.06
N TRP A 16 4.93 0.62 7.21
CA TRP A 16 3.78 1.12 7.95
C TRP A 16 4.11 1.39 9.42
N ARG A 17 4.84 0.48 10.06
CA ARG A 17 5.26 0.65 11.47
C ARG A 17 6.23 1.83 11.64
N GLU A 18 6.94 2.19 10.59
CA GLU A 18 7.86 3.34 10.55
C GLU A 18 7.15 4.66 10.17
N GLY A 19 5.85 4.61 9.84
CA GLY A 19 5.09 5.79 9.38
C GLY A 19 5.46 6.26 7.97
N ALA A 20 6.19 5.44 7.21
CA ALA A 20 6.64 5.70 5.84
C ALA A 20 5.51 5.42 4.82
N PHE A 21 4.43 6.21 4.89
CA PHE A 21 3.19 5.93 4.16
C PHE A 21 3.31 6.13 2.64
N TRP A 22 4.18 7.02 2.18
CA TRP A 22 4.49 7.13 0.77
C TRP A 22 5.16 5.85 0.25
N GLU A 23 6.12 5.32 0.99
CA GLU A 23 6.85 4.11 0.65
C GLU A 23 5.97 2.86 0.75
N VAL A 24 4.97 2.85 1.64
CA VAL A 24 3.92 1.83 1.67
C VAL A 24 3.15 1.81 0.34
N HIS A 25 2.74 2.99 -0.15
CA HIS A 25 2.06 3.11 -1.43
C HIS A 25 2.92 2.54 -2.57
N GLU A 26 4.18 2.97 -2.67
CA GLU A 26 5.10 2.49 -3.71
C GLU A 26 5.39 1.00 -3.61
N ALA A 27 5.47 0.44 -2.40
CA ALA A 27 5.71 -1.00 -2.21
C ALA A 27 4.53 -1.88 -2.66
N LEU A 28 3.30 -1.36 -2.61
CA LEU A 28 2.08 -2.10 -2.95
C LEU A 28 1.65 -1.90 -4.41
N GLU A 29 2.01 -0.79 -5.06
CA GLU A 29 1.55 -0.46 -6.42
C GLU A 29 1.87 -1.55 -7.46
N PRO A 30 3.08 -2.13 -7.53
CA PRO A 30 3.37 -3.20 -8.51
C PRO A 30 2.53 -4.45 -8.29
N ALA A 31 2.29 -4.82 -7.03
CA ALA A 31 1.44 -5.94 -6.65
C ALA A 31 -0.03 -5.68 -7.02
N TRP A 32 -0.53 -4.47 -6.77
CA TRP A 32 -1.87 -4.04 -7.14
C TRP A 32 -2.08 -4.07 -8.67
N MET A 33 -1.12 -3.56 -9.43
CA MET A 33 -1.15 -3.56 -10.90
C MET A 33 -1.29 -4.97 -11.47
N ALA A 34 -0.61 -5.95 -10.87
CA ALA A 34 -0.65 -7.36 -11.26
C ALA A 34 -1.88 -8.13 -10.74
N ALA A 35 -2.49 -7.66 -9.64
CA ALA A 35 -3.61 -8.35 -8.98
C ALA A 35 -4.95 -8.20 -9.73
N ARG A 36 -5.85 -9.17 -9.50
CA ARG A 36 -7.23 -9.19 -9.99
C ARG A 36 -8.20 -9.60 -8.88
N GLY A 37 -9.49 -9.33 -9.09
CA GLY A 37 -10.55 -9.73 -8.14
C GLY A 37 -10.39 -9.10 -6.75
N GLU A 38 -10.70 -9.87 -5.71
CA GLU A 38 -10.67 -9.44 -4.31
C GLU A 38 -9.29 -8.95 -3.87
N GLU A 39 -8.23 -9.56 -4.38
CA GLU A 39 -6.86 -9.17 -4.04
C GLU A 39 -6.53 -7.77 -4.55
N ARG A 40 -6.98 -7.43 -5.77
CA ARG A 40 -6.82 -6.07 -6.31
C ARG A 40 -7.58 -5.07 -5.45
N LEU A 41 -8.78 -5.40 -4.98
CA LEU A 41 -9.57 -4.53 -4.11
C LEU A 41 -8.89 -4.30 -2.76
N LEU A 42 -8.34 -5.37 -2.14
CA LEU A 42 -7.59 -5.29 -0.90
C LEU A 42 -6.37 -4.36 -1.03
N LEU A 43 -5.53 -4.61 -2.03
CA LEU A 43 -4.31 -3.82 -2.26
C LEU A 43 -4.64 -2.36 -2.58
N HIS A 44 -5.70 -2.11 -3.36
CA HIS A 44 -6.15 -0.76 -3.64
C HIS A 44 -6.60 -0.03 -2.37
N GLY A 45 -7.35 -0.70 -1.48
CA GLY A 45 -7.77 -0.12 -0.20
C GLY A 45 -6.58 0.27 0.70
N LEU A 46 -5.56 -0.58 0.77
CA LEU A 46 -4.33 -0.31 1.53
C LEU A 46 -3.54 0.88 0.95
N ILE A 47 -3.43 0.95 -0.38
CA ILE A 47 -2.82 2.07 -1.10
C ILE A 47 -3.55 3.38 -0.79
N GLN A 48 -4.89 3.39 -0.88
CA GLN A 48 -5.69 4.58 -0.61
C GLN A 48 -5.56 5.04 0.86
N LEU A 49 -5.51 4.10 1.80
CA LEU A 49 -5.30 4.43 3.21
C LEU A 49 -3.91 5.04 3.46
N ALA A 50 -2.87 4.47 2.85
CA ALA A 50 -1.51 5.01 2.93
C ALA A 50 -1.43 6.43 2.34
N ALA A 51 -2.05 6.66 1.17
CA ALA A 51 -2.12 7.99 0.55
C ALA A 51 -2.87 9.00 1.44
N ALA A 52 -3.97 8.61 2.07
CA ALA A 52 -4.71 9.47 2.99
C ALA A 52 -3.89 9.84 4.23
N LEU A 53 -3.18 8.88 4.82
CA LEU A 53 -2.31 9.13 5.97
C LEU A 53 -1.12 10.03 5.60
N GLU A 54 -0.52 9.84 4.44
CA GLU A 54 0.53 10.70 3.92
C GLU A 54 0.03 12.13 3.67
N ALA A 55 -1.16 12.29 3.08
CA ALA A 55 -1.79 13.59 2.89
C ALA A 55 -2.06 14.29 4.24
N ARG A 56 -2.58 13.55 5.24
CA ARG A 56 -2.75 14.05 6.61
C ARG A 56 -1.42 14.49 7.22
N ARG A 57 -0.35 13.71 7.05
CA ARG A 57 1.00 14.04 7.56
C ARG A 57 1.58 15.31 6.93
N ARG A 58 1.30 15.55 5.64
CA ARG A 58 1.72 16.76 4.92
C ARG A 58 0.85 17.99 5.21
N GLY A 59 -0.23 17.85 5.99
CA GLY A 59 -1.21 18.92 6.24
C GLY A 59 -2.19 19.12 5.09
N HIS A 60 -2.26 18.18 4.14
CA HIS A 60 -3.15 18.20 2.98
C HIS A 60 -4.40 17.36 3.26
N ALA A 61 -5.03 17.57 4.42
CA ALA A 61 -6.33 16.98 4.71
C ALA A 61 -7.40 17.74 3.92
N ARG A 62 -7.94 17.15 2.86
CA ARG A 62 -9.15 17.66 2.19
C ARG A 62 -10.40 17.27 2.96
#